data_AF-A0A5S5BUH0-F1
#
_entry.id   AF-A0A5S5BUH0-F1
#
_cell.length_a   1.000
_cell.length_b   1.000
_cell.length_c   1.000
_cell.angle_alpha   90.00
_cell.angle_beta   90.00
_cell.angle_gamma   90.00
#
_symmetry.space_group_name_H-M   'P 1'
#
loop_
_entity.id
_entity.type
_entity.pdbx_description
1 polymer ?
#
loop_
_entity_poly.entity_id
_entity_poly.type
_entity_poly.pdbx_seq_one_letter_code
_entity_poly.pdbx_strand_id
1 'polypeptide(L)'
;MKKSVGIAIWRLVWLPCAAALALWVLLFAVYYGHAAYQKVQAVRHTSAFLHELKQEEFRQAVTHYGEPLDGEGLRLLHEREAFKLADYGHVRAEFDDGCVCVVHAELTFETKAKMVETDAIITLRKGKKPGQVCAITPSGVERGEIPELDAWNRIVCGHDDL
;
A
#
# COMPACT_ATOMS: atom_id res chain seq x y z
N MET A 1 -14.70 -13.34 -62.21
CA MET A 1 -15.34 -12.33 -61.34
C MET A 1 -15.71 -12.81 -59.92
N LYS A 2 -15.98 -14.11 -59.65
CA LYS A 2 -16.36 -14.58 -58.29
C LYS A 2 -15.27 -14.47 -57.19
N LYS A 3 -13.98 -14.59 -57.52
CA LYS A 3 -12.88 -14.53 -56.53
C LYS A 3 -12.69 -13.14 -55.90
N SER A 4 -12.91 -12.06 -56.66
CA SER A 4 -12.69 -10.68 -56.18
C SER A 4 -13.75 -10.23 -55.17
N VAL A 5 -14.98 -10.73 -55.28
CA VAL A 5 -16.09 -10.40 -54.38
C VAL A 5 -15.91 -11.07 -53.01
N GLY A 6 -15.44 -12.32 -52.97
CA GLY A 6 -15.14 -13.02 -51.73
C GLY A 6 -14.03 -12.35 -50.90
N ILE A 7 -12.99 -11.83 -51.56
CA ILE A 7 -11.88 -11.12 -50.90
C ILE A 7 -12.34 -9.76 -50.34
N ALA A 8 -13.22 -9.05 -51.04
CA ALA A 8 -13.74 -7.76 -50.60
C ALA A 8 -14.62 -7.90 -49.34
N ILE A 9 -15.49 -8.92 -49.29
CA ILE A 9 -16.33 -9.22 -48.12
C ILE A 9 -15.47 -9.66 -46.93
N TRP A 10 -14.43 -10.48 -47.17
CA TRP A 10 -13.52 -10.92 -46.12
C TRP A 10 -12.75 -9.75 -45.49
N ARG A 11 -12.31 -8.78 -46.30
CA ARG A 11 -11.66 -7.55 -45.81
C ARG A 11 -12.62 -6.63 -45.04
N LEU A 12 -13.87 -6.51 -45.49
CA LEU A 12 -14.90 -5.68 -44.84
C LEU A 12 -15.27 -6.17 -43.44
N VAL A 13 -15.16 -7.47 -43.15
CA VAL A 13 -15.45 -8.04 -41.84
C VAL A 13 -14.20 -8.18 -40.98
N TRP A 14 -13.05 -8.54 -41.57
CA TRP A 14 -11.84 -8.82 -40.80
C TRP A 14 -11.14 -7.56 -40.27
N LEU A 15 -11.12 -6.48 -41.05
CA LEU A 15 -10.53 -5.20 -40.63
C LEU A 15 -11.22 -4.58 -39.40
N PRO A 16 -12.57 -4.47 -39.32
CA PRO A 16 -13.22 -3.95 -38.12
C PRO A 16 -13.06 -4.89 -36.91
N CYS A 17 -13.06 -6.22 -37.12
CA CYS A 17 -12.79 -7.17 -36.04
C CYS A 17 -11.35 -7.03 -35.50
N ALA A 18 -10.36 -6.90 -36.38
CA ALA A 18 -8.97 -6.69 -35.98
C ALA A 18 -8.78 -5.33 -35.27
N ALA A 19 -9.43 -4.27 -35.77
CA ALA A 19 -9.41 -2.96 -35.14
C ALA A 19 -10.09 -2.96 -33.75
N ALA A 20 -11.23 -3.65 -33.61
CA ALA A 20 -11.91 -3.81 -32.33
C ALA A 20 -11.06 -4.60 -31.32
N LEU A 21 -10.41 -5.67 -31.76
CA LEU A 21 -9.48 -6.43 -30.93
C LEU A 21 -8.29 -5.57 -30.50
N ALA A 22 -7.68 -4.83 -31.43
CA ALA A 22 -6.57 -3.92 -31.12
C ALA A 22 -6.97 -2.84 -30.11
N LEU A 23 -8.16 -2.26 -30.27
CA LEU A 23 -8.71 -1.29 -29.32
C LEU A 23 -8.95 -1.93 -27.95
N TRP A 24 -9.49 -3.15 -27.91
CA TRP A 24 -9.72 -3.88 -26.66
C TRP A 24 -8.41 -4.18 -25.92
N VAL A 25 -7.38 -4.63 -26.65
CA VAL A 25 -6.04 -4.84 -26.11
C VAL A 25 -5.43 -3.53 -25.59
N LEU A 26 -5.61 -2.42 -26.33
CA LEU A 26 -5.13 -1.11 -25.89
C LEU A 26 -5.81 -0.68 -24.58
N LEU A 27 -7.14 -0.82 -24.48
CA LEU A 27 -7.88 -0.49 -23.26
C LEU A 27 -7.41 -1.34 -22.08
N PHE A 28 -7.20 -2.64 -22.30
CA PHE A 28 -6.69 -3.55 -21.28
C PHE A 28 -5.27 -3.15 -20.85
N ALA A 29 -4.38 -2.84 -21.80
CA ALA A 29 -3.03 -2.39 -21.50
C ALA A 29 -3.00 -1.08 -20.70
N VAL A 30 -3.86 -0.11 -21.05
CA VAL A 30 -4.00 1.14 -20.30
C VAL A 30 -4.50 0.88 -18.87
N TYR A 31 -5.53 0.04 -18.73
CA TYR A 31 -6.11 -0.29 -17.42
C TYR A 31 -5.10 -0.96 -16.49
N TYR A 32 -4.46 -2.05 -16.93
CA TYR A 32 -3.46 -2.76 -16.11
C TYR A 32 -2.16 -1.96 -15.95
N GLY A 33 -1.76 -1.19 -16.96
CA GLY A 33 -0.61 -0.28 -16.86
C GLY A 33 -0.83 0.80 -15.80
N HIS A 34 -2.03 1.37 -15.74
CA HIS A 34 -2.40 2.33 -14.70
C HIS A 34 -2.42 1.69 -13.31
N ALA A 35 -3.00 0.48 -13.17
CA ALA A 35 -2.97 -0.26 -11.90
C ALA A 35 -1.54 -0.57 -11.44
N ALA A 36 -0.66 -1.05 -12.35
CA ALA A 36 0.74 -1.32 -12.05
C ALA A 36 1.49 -0.05 -11.61
N TYR A 37 1.26 1.07 -12.29
CA TYR A 37 1.82 2.36 -11.90
C TYR A 37 1.40 2.77 -10.48
N GLN A 38 0.11 2.62 -10.16
CA GLN A 38 -0.41 2.91 -8.82
C GLN A 38 0.21 2.00 -7.75
N LYS A 39 0.42 0.70 -8.04
CA LYS A 39 1.12 -0.21 -7.12
C LYS A 39 2.52 0.27 -6.81
N VAL A 40 3.28 0.66 -7.84
CA VAL A 40 4.65 1.16 -7.68
C VAL A 40 4.67 2.44 -6.84
N GLN A 41 3.74 3.37 -7.07
CA GLN A 41 3.65 4.57 -6.25
C GLN A 41 3.31 4.26 -4.79
N ALA A 42 2.34 3.39 -4.55
CA ALA A 42 1.92 2.98 -3.21
C ALA A 42 3.07 2.36 -2.41
N VAL A 43 3.82 1.44 -3.02
CA VAL A 43 5.02 0.85 -2.41
C VAL A 43 6.07 1.92 -2.13
N ARG A 44 6.40 2.77 -3.11
CA ARG A 44 7.41 3.83 -2.92
C ARG A 44 7.08 4.79 -1.80
N HIS A 45 5.84 5.28 -1.73
CA HIS A 45 5.43 6.21 -0.68
C HIS A 45 5.38 5.54 0.70
N THR A 46 4.90 4.30 0.78
CA THR A 46 4.88 3.54 2.03
C THR A 46 6.30 3.24 2.50
N SER A 47 7.19 2.78 1.61
CA SER A 47 8.59 2.53 1.96
C SER A 47 9.31 3.80 2.39
N ALA A 48 9.07 4.95 1.75
CA ALA A 48 9.64 6.22 2.18
C ALA A 48 9.16 6.59 3.58
N PHE A 49 7.86 6.49 3.85
CA PHE A 49 7.30 6.73 5.19
C PHE A 49 7.94 5.83 6.26
N LEU A 50 8.01 4.52 6.03
CA LEU A 50 8.61 3.56 6.97
C LEU A 50 10.12 3.79 7.14
N HIS A 51 10.80 4.22 6.07
CA HIS A 51 12.21 4.56 6.12
C HIS A 51 12.49 5.75 7.04
N GLU A 52 11.74 6.84 6.88
CA GLU A 52 11.87 8.03 7.72
C GLU A 52 11.55 7.71 9.19
N LEU A 53 10.55 6.86 9.45
CA LEU A 53 10.25 6.40 10.81
C LEU A 53 11.40 5.59 11.42
N LYS A 54 12.01 4.69 10.65
CA LYS A 54 13.19 3.93 11.07
C LYS A 54 14.40 4.84 11.35
N GLN A 55 14.52 5.94 10.62
CA GLN A 55 15.56 6.96 10.84
C GLN A 55 15.21 7.97 11.94
N GLU A 56 14.05 7.82 12.60
CA GLU A 56 13.56 8.74 13.64
C GLU A 56 13.31 10.17 13.14
N GLU A 57 13.17 10.33 11.81
CA GLU A 57 12.89 11.59 11.12
C GLU A 57 11.38 11.86 11.09
N PHE A 58 10.74 11.92 12.26
CA PHE A 58 9.27 11.98 12.41
C PHE A 58 8.63 13.12 11.62
N ARG A 59 9.31 14.28 11.53
CA ARG A 59 8.82 15.43 10.75
C ARG A 59 8.73 15.08 9.26
N GLN A 60 9.73 14.37 8.73
CA GLN A 60 9.76 13.96 7.33
C GLN A 60 8.75 12.84 7.08
N ALA A 61 8.65 11.87 7.99
CA ALA A 61 7.64 10.81 7.93
C ALA A 61 6.21 11.38 7.79
N VAL A 62 5.85 12.39 8.57
CA VAL A 62 4.53 13.05 8.48
C VAL A 62 4.27 13.63 7.08
N THR A 63 5.29 14.09 6.35
CA THR A 63 5.09 14.62 4.98
C THR A 63 4.76 13.54 3.95
N HIS A 64 5.20 12.31 4.20
CA HIS A 64 4.89 11.14 3.39
C HIS A 64 3.52 10.55 3.72
N TYR A 65 2.95 10.89 4.86
CA TYR A 65 1.61 10.50 5.25
C TYR A 65 0.53 11.27 4.47
N GLY A 66 -0.59 10.61 4.21
CA GLY A 66 -1.69 11.13 3.37
C GLY A 66 -2.64 12.08 4.09
N GLU A 67 -2.56 12.14 5.42
CA GLU A 67 -3.44 12.90 6.33
C GLU A 67 -2.62 13.48 7.50
N PRO A 68 -3.20 14.34 8.36
CA PRO A 68 -2.55 14.73 9.60
C PRO A 68 -2.23 13.49 10.45
N LEU A 69 -0.95 13.27 10.68
CA LEU A 69 -0.44 12.23 11.57
C LEU A 69 0.03 12.88 12.86
N ASP A 70 -0.29 12.28 14.00
CA ASP A 70 0.22 12.71 15.30
C ASP A 70 1.71 12.34 15.44
N GLY A 71 2.56 13.14 14.81
CA GLY A 71 4.01 12.98 14.85
C GLY A 71 4.59 13.17 16.25
N GLU A 72 3.90 13.94 17.11
CA GLU A 72 4.31 14.13 18.50
C GLU A 72 4.01 12.87 19.32
N GLY A 73 2.85 12.24 19.12
CA GLY A 73 2.53 10.93 19.68
C GLY A 73 3.57 9.86 19.30
N LEU A 74 3.98 9.82 18.03
CA LEU A 74 5.04 8.90 17.57
C LEU A 74 6.38 9.18 18.26
N ARG A 75 6.77 10.45 18.37
CA ARG A 75 8.00 10.85 19.06
C ARG A 75 7.97 10.46 20.53
N LEU A 76 6.84 10.68 21.23
CA LEU A 76 6.68 10.32 22.63
C LEU A 76 6.69 8.79 22.85
N LEU A 77 6.08 8.03 21.94
CA LEU A 77 6.11 6.57 21.97
C LEU A 77 7.55 6.05 21.84
N HIS A 78 8.34 6.65 20.94
CA HIS A 78 9.77 6.38 20.82
C HIS A 78 10.55 6.74 22.10
N GLU A 79 10.45 7.99 22.57
CA GLU A 79 11.29 8.50 23.67
C GLU A 79 10.95 7.92 25.04
N ARG A 80 9.67 7.66 25.31
CA ARG A 80 9.22 7.23 26.66
C ARG A 80 9.06 5.72 26.77
N GLU A 81 8.54 5.09 25.72
CA GLU A 81 8.31 3.65 25.72
C GLU A 81 9.45 2.86 25.09
N ALA A 82 10.46 3.53 24.54
CA ALA A 82 11.54 2.90 23.77
C ALA A 82 10.98 1.96 22.69
N PHE A 83 9.83 2.34 22.12
CA PHE A 83 9.15 1.59 21.08
C PHE A 83 9.43 2.25 19.74
N LYS A 84 10.24 1.60 18.91
CA LYS A 84 10.72 2.17 17.64
C LYS A 84 10.71 1.14 16.54
N LEU A 85 10.50 1.60 15.31
CA LEU A 85 10.59 0.76 14.14
C LEU A 85 12.06 0.44 13.88
N ALA A 86 12.47 -0.80 14.14
CA ALA A 86 13.84 -1.25 13.93
C ALA A 86 14.07 -1.69 12.48
N ASP A 87 13.08 -2.37 11.89
CA ASP A 87 13.15 -2.77 10.49
C ASP A 87 11.78 -2.89 9.83
N TYR A 88 11.77 -2.95 8.50
CA TYR A 88 10.58 -3.26 7.72
C TYR A 88 10.93 -4.03 6.45
N GLY A 89 10.01 -4.88 6.01
CA GLY A 89 10.19 -5.79 4.88
C GLY A 89 8.91 -6.02 4.08
N HIS A 90 9.05 -6.76 2.98
CA HIS A 90 7.95 -7.29 2.18
C HIS A 90 6.82 -6.30 1.82
N VAL A 91 7.17 -5.02 1.59
CA VAL A 91 6.20 -3.97 1.24
C VAL A 91 5.58 -4.26 -0.13
N ARG A 92 4.28 -4.59 -0.15
CA ARG A 92 3.56 -4.99 -1.37
C ARG A 92 2.18 -4.36 -1.44
N ALA A 93 1.85 -3.80 -2.59
CA ALA A 93 0.53 -3.22 -2.86
C ALA A 93 -0.40 -4.26 -3.49
N GLU A 94 -1.60 -4.38 -2.96
CA GLU A 94 -2.65 -5.23 -3.53
C GLU A 94 -3.53 -4.42 -4.49
N PHE A 95 -3.97 -5.08 -5.55
CA PHE A 95 -4.97 -4.53 -6.46
C PHE A 95 -6.18 -5.44 -6.38
N ASP A 96 -7.26 -4.89 -5.84
CA ASP A 96 -8.50 -5.60 -5.61
C ASP A 96 -9.67 -4.67 -5.94
N ASP A 97 -10.75 -5.24 -6.47
CA ASP A 97 -11.97 -4.53 -6.86
C ASP A 97 -11.76 -3.22 -7.65
N GLY A 98 -10.75 -3.23 -8.53
CA GLY A 98 -10.45 -2.09 -9.41
C GLY A 98 -9.64 -0.97 -8.75
N CYS A 99 -9.12 -1.16 -7.54
CA CYS A 99 -8.26 -0.18 -6.87
C CYS A 99 -6.98 -0.77 -6.27
N VAL A 100 -5.92 0.04 -6.26
CA VAL A 100 -4.79 -0.17 -5.35
C VAL A 100 -5.09 0.61 -4.09
N CYS A 101 -5.67 -0.05 -3.09
CA CYS A 101 -6.18 0.59 -1.87
C CYS A 101 -5.41 0.19 -0.61
N VAL A 102 -4.73 -0.94 -0.64
CA VAL A 102 -4.04 -1.51 0.53
C VAL A 102 -2.60 -1.87 0.17
N VAL A 103 -1.71 -1.62 1.12
CA VAL A 103 -0.33 -2.12 1.12
C VAL A 103 -0.17 -3.01 2.34
N HIS A 104 0.53 -4.12 2.17
CA HIS A 104 0.99 -4.96 3.27
C HIS A 104 2.48 -4.75 3.46
N ALA A 105 2.94 -4.80 4.70
CA ALA A 105 4.35 -4.78 5.04
C ALA A 105 4.61 -5.61 6.28
N GLU A 106 5.80 -6.17 6.40
CA GLU A 106 6.29 -6.74 7.64
C GLU A 106 7.02 -5.64 8.40
N LEU A 107 6.71 -5.48 9.69
CA LEU A 107 7.34 -4.50 10.57
C LEU A 107 8.01 -5.21 11.73
N THR A 108 9.21 -4.75 12.08
CA THR A 108 9.93 -5.20 13.27
C THR A 108 10.12 -4.02 14.20
N PHE A 109 9.49 -4.07 15.37
CA PHE A 109 9.64 -3.07 16.40
C PHE A 109 10.65 -3.52 17.44
N GLU A 110 11.50 -2.60 17.88
CA GLU A 110 12.29 -2.76 19.09
C GLU A 110 11.50 -2.19 20.28
N THR A 111 11.44 -2.95 21.37
CA THR A 111 10.81 -2.57 22.64
C THR A 111 11.83 -2.70 23.77
N LYS A 112 11.49 -2.23 24.98
CA LYS A 112 12.34 -2.40 26.18
C LYS A 112 12.69 -3.86 26.48
N ALA A 113 11.82 -4.80 26.13
CA ALA A 113 11.95 -6.20 26.51
C ALA A 113 12.45 -7.11 25.38
N LYS A 114 12.01 -6.87 24.14
CA LYS A 114 12.25 -7.74 22.99
C LYS A 114 11.97 -7.06 21.65
N MET A 115 12.40 -7.73 20.58
CA MET A 115 11.92 -7.44 19.24
C MET A 115 10.52 -8.01 19.04
N VAL A 116 9.66 -7.27 18.32
CA VAL A 116 8.29 -7.66 17.97
C VAL A 116 8.15 -7.59 16.46
N GLU A 117 8.00 -8.75 15.83
CA GLU A 117 7.72 -8.87 14.40
C GLU A 117 6.20 -9.00 14.19
N THR A 118 5.67 -8.24 13.24
CA THR A 118 4.23 -8.12 12.99
C THR A 118 3.97 -7.80 11.52
N ASP A 119 2.90 -8.34 10.98
CA ASP A 119 2.36 -7.90 9.70
C ASP A 119 1.59 -6.59 9.89
N ALA A 120 1.66 -5.68 8.93
CA ALA A 120 0.91 -4.45 8.93
C ALA A 120 0.06 -4.31 7.67
N ILE A 121 -1.16 -3.81 7.87
CA ILE A 121 -2.08 -3.41 6.81
C ILE A 121 -2.07 -1.89 6.74
N ILE A 122 -1.76 -1.36 5.56
CA ILE A 122 -1.64 0.06 5.29
C ILE A 122 -2.71 0.47 4.29
N THR A 123 -3.63 1.36 4.70
CA THR A 123 -4.61 1.93 3.78
C THR A 123 -3.99 3.10 3.03
N LEU A 124 -4.40 3.27 1.76
CA LEU A 124 -3.88 4.32 0.89
C LEU A 124 -4.86 5.49 0.76
N ARG A 125 -4.32 6.70 0.76
CA ARG A 125 -5.07 7.94 0.57
C ARG A 125 -4.71 8.60 -0.77
N LYS A 126 -5.15 9.86 -0.94
CA LYS A 126 -4.88 10.66 -2.12
C LYS A 126 -3.38 10.68 -2.45
N GLY A 127 -3.05 10.46 -3.71
CA GLY A 127 -1.65 10.37 -4.16
C GLY A 127 -0.93 9.07 -3.76
N LYS A 128 -1.67 8.03 -3.37
CA LYS A 128 -1.10 6.72 -2.97
C LYS A 128 -0.13 6.80 -1.80
N LYS A 129 -0.35 7.78 -0.93
CA LYS A 129 0.34 7.91 0.35
C LYS A 129 -0.31 6.99 1.39
N PRO A 130 0.46 6.46 2.36
CA PRO A 130 -0.10 5.75 3.50
C PRO A 130 -1.03 6.68 4.30
N GLY A 131 -2.15 6.15 4.78
CA GLY A 131 -3.15 6.90 5.54
C GLY A 131 -3.57 6.28 6.86
N GLN A 132 -3.55 4.95 6.97
CA GLN A 132 -3.59 4.23 8.24
C GLN A 132 -2.53 3.14 8.16
N VAL A 133 -1.83 2.87 9.26
CA VAL A 133 -0.80 1.83 9.36
C VAL A 133 -1.11 1.00 10.60
N CYS A 134 -1.81 -0.10 10.37
CA CYS A 134 -2.34 -0.97 11.41
C CYS A 134 -1.45 -2.19 11.54
N ALA A 135 -0.71 -2.29 12.63
CA ALA A 135 0.10 -3.46 12.95
C ALA A 135 -0.79 -4.55 13.58
N ILE A 136 -0.73 -5.75 13.02
CA ILE A 136 -1.54 -6.90 13.44
C ILE A 136 -0.86 -7.56 14.63
N THR A 137 -1.60 -7.83 15.71
CA THR A 137 -1.05 -8.57 16.85
C THR A 137 -0.42 -9.89 16.38
N PRO A 138 0.85 -10.19 16.73
CA PRO A 138 1.54 -11.39 16.28
C PRO A 138 0.79 -12.67 16.67
N SER A 139 0.91 -13.72 15.86
CA SER A 139 0.28 -15.01 16.15
C SER A 139 0.75 -15.58 17.50
N GLY A 140 -0.19 -16.01 18.33
CA GLY A 140 0.11 -16.57 19.66
C GLY A 140 0.29 -15.52 20.77
N VAL A 141 0.01 -14.25 20.48
CA VAL A 141 -0.04 -13.15 21.46
C VAL A 141 -1.48 -12.64 21.52
N GLU A 142 -2.03 -12.44 22.72
CA GLU A 142 -3.37 -11.86 22.85
C GLU A 142 -3.36 -10.35 22.58
N ARG A 143 -4.45 -9.82 22.03
CA ARG A 143 -4.59 -8.37 21.78
C ARG A 143 -4.46 -7.62 23.10
N GLY A 144 -3.61 -6.59 23.14
CA GLY A 144 -3.32 -5.81 24.36
C GLY A 144 -2.17 -6.34 25.23
N GLU A 145 -1.61 -7.51 24.94
CA GLU A 145 -0.42 -8.00 25.65
C GLU A 145 0.87 -7.23 25.31
N ILE A 146 0.86 -6.45 24.22
CA ILE A 146 1.95 -5.54 23.83
C ILE A 146 1.40 -4.11 23.86
N PRO A 147 1.39 -3.44 25.02
CA PRO A 147 0.77 -2.13 25.19
C PRO A 147 1.30 -1.05 24.24
N GLU A 148 2.58 -1.15 23.87
CA GLU A 148 3.25 -0.22 22.95
C GLU A 148 2.77 -0.41 21.51
N LEU A 149 2.46 -1.64 21.09
CA LEU A 149 1.88 -1.93 19.78
C LEU A 149 0.44 -1.39 19.69
N ASP A 150 -0.31 -1.48 20.79
CA ASP A 150 -1.63 -0.87 20.90
C ASP A 150 -1.55 0.66 20.87
N ALA A 151 -0.55 1.25 21.52
CA ALA A 151 -0.29 2.69 21.48
C ALA A 151 0.07 3.16 20.07
N TRP A 152 0.92 2.41 19.37
CA TRP A 152 1.19 2.60 17.95
C TRP A 152 -0.11 2.60 17.15
N ASN A 153 -0.92 1.56 17.25
CA ASN A 153 -2.17 1.47 16.48
C ASN A 153 -3.12 2.65 16.77
N ARG A 154 -3.24 3.10 18.03
CA ARG A 154 -4.05 4.30 18.34
C ARG A 154 -3.56 5.56 17.63
N ILE A 155 -2.24 5.70 17.41
CA ILE A 155 -1.62 6.87 16.77
C ILE A 155 -1.71 6.79 15.24
N VAL A 156 -1.37 5.64 14.66
CA VAL A 156 -1.15 5.48 13.20
C VAL A 156 -2.20 4.66 12.47
N CYS A 157 -2.97 3.80 13.16
CA CYS A 157 -4.12 3.13 12.55
C CYS A 157 -5.40 3.98 12.67
N GLY A 158 -5.45 4.85 13.69
CA GLY A 158 -6.65 5.58 14.09
C GLY A 158 -7.44 4.82 15.16
N HIS A 159 -8.36 5.49 15.84
CA HIS A 159 -9.28 4.81 16.74
C HIS A 159 -10.30 4.02 15.93
N ASP A 160 -10.32 2.70 16.12
CA ASP A 160 -11.57 1.97 16.02
C ASP A 160 -12.42 2.38 17.22
N ASP A 161 -13.30 3.39 17.06
CA ASP A 161 -14.56 3.38 17.81
C ASP A 161 -15.41 2.27 17.17
N LEU A 162 -15.11 1.01 17.51
CA LEU A 162 -15.98 -0.15 17.29
C LEU A 162 -16.38 -0.73 18.65
#